data_AF-A0A1G7MGR2-F1
#
_entry.id   AF-A0A1G7MGR2-F1
#
_cell.length_a   1.000
_cell.length_b   1.000
_cell.length_c   1.000
_cell.angle_alpha   90.00
_cell.angle_beta   90.00
_cell.angle_gamma   90.00
#
_symmetry.space_group_name_H-M   'P 1'
#
loop_
_entity.id
_entity.type
_entity.pdbx_description
1 polymer ?
#
loop_
_entity_poly.entity_id
_entity_poly.type
_entity_poly.pdbx_seq_one_letter_code
_entity_poly.pdbx_strand_id
1 'polypeptide(L)'
;MPVNFFNDTLHTHSSNEQFGLCDKPHPIREPSYINEDRTEPWIGIVNNPNNHHVDFYGLDHALKIPIPEPNPDGKYLEKLCDGMMNHNNKLDFVELKEAQGGGKWIGNATKQILSAIRLYEENHNDIANYQEVNAYICNSLQPALNTNTMHPKQDFQNLSLTYGFKGELIVKQEIDI
;
A
#
# COMPACT_ATOMS: atom_id res chain seq x y z
N MET A 1 1.24 22.92 2.04
CA MET A 1 2.58 22.31 2.09
C MET A 1 2.47 20.97 1.41
N PRO A 2 3.40 20.60 0.51
CA PRO A 2 3.37 19.30 -0.12
C PRO A 2 3.54 18.20 0.95
N VAL A 3 2.77 17.13 0.83
CA VAL A 3 2.85 15.96 1.69
C VAL A 3 4.07 15.14 1.26
N ASN A 4 5.03 14.95 2.17
CA ASN A 4 6.17 14.09 1.90
C ASN A 4 5.83 12.62 2.21
N PHE A 5 5.82 11.77 1.19
CA PHE A 5 5.60 10.32 1.33
C PHE A 5 6.87 9.58 1.78
N PHE A 6 8.04 10.20 1.60
CA PHE A 6 9.34 9.69 2.03
C PHE A 6 9.75 10.30 3.38
N ASN A 7 8.82 10.33 4.34
CA ASN A 7 9.14 10.88 5.66
C ASN A 7 9.95 9.88 6.48
N ASP A 8 11.21 10.22 6.74
CA ASP A 8 12.17 9.35 7.43
C ASP A 8 11.76 8.93 8.84
N THR A 9 10.94 9.71 9.54
CA THR A 9 10.64 9.50 10.96
C THR A 9 9.84 8.24 11.27
N LEU A 10 9.19 7.63 10.27
CA LEU A 10 8.26 6.49 10.45
C LEU A 10 8.47 5.41 9.38
N HIS A 11 9.62 5.42 8.69
CA HIS A 11 9.97 4.36 7.74
C HIS A 11 10.78 3.25 8.41
N THR A 12 10.63 2.05 7.90
CA THR A 12 11.42 0.87 8.23
C THR A 12 12.07 0.35 6.97
N HIS A 13 13.17 -0.39 7.10
CA HIS A 13 13.85 -0.96 5.94
C HIS A 13 14.29 -2.38 6.21
N SER A 14 14.54 -3.13 5.13
CA SER A 14 15.17 -4.45 5.19
C SER A 14 15.94 -4.74 3.92
N SER A 15 16.88 -5.68 4.02
CA SER A 15 17.51 -6.35 2.88
C SER A 15 17.54 -7.86 3.07
N ASN A 16 16.78 -8.38 4.05
CA ASN A 16 16.72 -9.80 4.31
C ASN A 16 16.03 -10.53 3.16
N GLU A 17 16.37 -11.80 2.97
CA GLU A 17 15.80 -12.64 1.92
C GLU A 17 14.27 -12.78 2.03
N GLN A 18 13.74 -12.59 3.23
CA GLN A 18 12.33 -12.56 3.50
C GLN A 18 12.05 -11.74 4.77
N PHE A 19 10.99 -10.95 4.74
CA PHE A 19 10.50 -10.19 5.89
C PHE A 19 8.98 -9.99 5.80
N GLY A 20 8.37 -9.62 6.92
CA GLY A 20 6.95 -9.37 7.04
C GLY A 20 6.57 -7.91 6.96
N LEU A 21 5.36 -7.64 6.50
CA LEU A 21 4.67 -6.37 6.67
C LEU A 21 3.56 -6.57 7.71
N CYS A 22 3.62 -5.73 8.75
CA CYS A 22 2.70 -5.78 9.88
C CYS A 22 1.93 -4.46 10.00
N ASP A 23 0.68 -4.57 10.43
CA ASP A 23 -0.15 -3.44 10.84
C ASP A 23 -0.42 -3.52 12.35
N LYS A 24 -0.57 -2.37 13.02
CA LYS A 24 -0.98 -2.27 14.42
C LYS A 24 -2.31 -1.51 14.49
N PRO A 25 -3.43 -2.21 14.22
CA PRO A 25 -4.74 -1.57 14.25
C PRO A 25 -5.15 -1.18 15.67
N HIS A 26 -6.42 -0.81 15.84
CA HIS A 26 -6.99 -0.43 17.14
C HIS A 26 -6.59 -1.43 18.25
N PRO A 27 -6.13 -0.97 19.44
CA PRO A 27 -6.14 0.42 19.94
C PRO A 27 -4.87 1.23 19.67
N ILE A 28 -3.80 0.61 19.18
CA ILE A 28 -2.48 1.25 19.07
C ILE A 28 -2.48 2.31 17.97
N ARG A 29 -3.00 1.98 16.77
CA ARG A 29 -3.10 2.88 15.61
C ARG A 29 -1.75 3.50 15.23
N GLU A 30 -0.73 2.66 15.17
CA GLU A 30 0.60 3.03 14.65
C GLU A 30 0.67 2.73 13.15
N PRO A 31 1.53 3.43 12.38
CA PRO A 31 1.76 3.12 10.99
C PRO A 31 2.24 1.67 10.80
N SER A 32 1.91 1.09 9.66
CA SER A 32 2.44 -0.22 9.26
C SER A 32 3.96 -0.18 9.13
N TYR A 33 4.61 -1.34 9.29
CA TYR A 33 6.07 -1.44 9.38
C TYR A 33 6.59 -2.81 8.92
N ILE A 34 7.88 -2.84 8.57
CA ILE A 34 8.62 -4.09 8.32
C ILE A 34 8.93 -4.79 9.66
N ASN A 35 8.70 -6.09 9.70
CA ASN A 35 9.09 -6.97 10.79
C ASN A 35 9.94 -8.13 10.25
N GLU A 36 11.17 -8.27 10.75
CA GLU A 36 12.07 -9.36 10.36
C GLU A 36 11.99 -10.57 11.31
N ASP A 37 11.30 -10.42 12.44
CA ASP A 37 11.09 -11.49 13.40
C ASP A 37 9.96 -12.43 12.92
N ARG A 38 10.25 -13.72 12.88
CA ARG A 38 9.30 -14.75 12.45
C ARG A 38 8.33 -15.16 13.56
N THR A 39 8.37 -14.50 14.73
CA THR A 39 7.51 -14.84 15.86
C THR A 39 6.09 -14.27 15.75
N GLU A 40 5.88 -13.19 14.99
CA GLU A 40 4.59 -12.53 14.83
C GLU A 40 3.94 -12.90 13.49
N PRO A 41 2.59 -13.00 13.41
CA PRO A 41 1.91 -13.27 12.15
C PRO A 41 2.06 -12.08 11.19
N TRP A 42 2.70 -12.32 10.05
CA TRP A 42 2.85 -11.32 9.00
C TRP A 42 1.59 -11.21 8.13
N ILE A 43 1.13 -9.97 7.89
CA ILE A 43 -0.03 -9.74 7.03
C ILE A 43 0.35 -9.75 5.56
N GLY A 44 1.46 -9.08 5.22
CA GLY A 44 2.15 -9.22 3.94
C GLY A 44 3.48 -9.94 4.13
N ILE A 45 3.88 -10.75 3.16
CA ILE A 45 5.18 -11.44 3.19
C ILE A 45 5.98 -10.96 1.99
N VAL A 46 7.14 -10.34 2.19
CA VAL A 46 8.00 -9.93 1.09
C VAL A 46 9.10 -10.97 0.91
N ASN A 47 9.16 -11.56 -0.28
CA ASN A 47 10.22 -12.46 -0.72
C ASN A 47 11.23 -11.63 -1.54
N ASN A 48 12.45 -11.53 -1.02
CA ASN A 48 13.52 -10.70 -1.56
C ASN A 48 14.82 -11.53 -1.76
N PRO A 49 14.79 -12.56 -2.62
CA PRO A 49 15.88 -13.54 -2.73
C PRO A 49 17.23 -12.94 -3.16
N ASN A 50 17.23 -11.72 -3.69
CA ASN A 50 18.44 -11.01 -4.14
C ASN A 50 18.93 -9.96 -3.12
N ASN A 51 18.35 -9.90 -1.93
CA ASN A 51 18.72 -8.97 -0.86
C ASN A 51 18.71 -7.49 -1.30
N HIS A 52 17.71 -7.10 -2.10
CA HIS A 52 17.50 -5.71 -2.46
C HIS A 52 17.27 -4.87 -1.20
N HIS A 53 17.81 -3.65 -1.19
CA HIS A 53 17.45 -2.69 -0.15
C HIS A 53 16.02 -2.22 -0.39
N VAL A 54 15.19 -2.35 0.64
CA VAL A 54 13.78 -2.00 0.61
C VAL A 54 13.49 -1.00 1.70
N ASP A 55 12.96 0.15 1.31
CA ASP A 55 12.38 1.11 2.25
C ASP A 55 10.86 0.96 2.26
N PHE A 56 10.27 0.93 3.44
CA PHE A 56 8.83 0.83 3.63
C PHE A 56 8.33 1.96 4.52
N TYR A 57 7.36 2.71 3.99
CA TYR A 57 6.78 3.90 4.60
C TYR A 57 5.33 3.59 4.97
N GLY A 58 5.04 3.50 6.27
CA GLY A 58 3.65 3.43 6.74
C GLY A 58 2.93 4.74 6.43
N LEU A 59 1.84 4.68 5.67
CA LEU A 59 1.10 5.87 5.21
C LEU A 59 -0.12 6.15 6.07
N ASP A 60 -0.96 5.12 6.32
CA ASP A 60 -2.07 5.29 7.26
C ASP A 60 -1.55 5.63 8.66
N HIS A 61 -2.29 6.49 9.34
CA HIS A 61 -1.99 7.03 10.67
C HIS A 61 -0.74 7.92 10.78
N ALA A 62 0.20 7.86 9.81
CA ALA A 62 1.33 8.76 9.68
C ALA A 62 0.96 10.06 8.95
N LEU A 63 0.31 9.93 7.78
CA LEU A 63 -0.05 11.07 6.93
C LEU A 63 -1.48 11.54 7.24
N LYS A 64 -1.58 12.66 7.97
CA LYS A 64 -2.87 13.31 8.30
C LYS A 64 -3.20 14.35 7.24
N ILE A 65 -3.70 13.90 6.09
CA ILE A 65 -4.06 14.77 4.96
C ILE A 65 -5.51 15.21 5.10
N PRO A 66 -5.81 16.52 5.25
CA PRO A 66 -7.18 16.99 5.39
C PRO A 66 -8.00 16.85 4.11
N ILE A 67 -9.27 16.45 4.22
CA ILE A 67 -10.22 16.53 3.10
C ILE A 67 -10.73 17.98 2.99
N PRO A 68 -10.66 18.63 1.82
CA PRO A 68 -11.18 19.98 1.64
C PRO A 68 -12.70 20.06 1.81
N GLU A 69 -13.19 21.18 2.35
CA GLU A 69 -14.64 21.47 2.41
C GLU A 69 -15.15 21.96 1.03
N PRO A 70 -16.41 21.65 0.66
CA PRO A 70 -17.41 20.92 1.46
C PRO A 70 -17.21 19.40 1.41
N ASN A 71 -17.13 18.75 2.58
CA ASN A 71 -17.12 17.28 2.65
C ASN A 71 -18.49 16.72 3.08
N PRO A 72 -19.33 16.27 2.14
CA PRO A 72 -20.66 15.74 2.46
C PRO A 72 -20.64 14.45 3.30
N ASP A 73 -19.51 13.73 3.34
CA ASP A 73 -19.35 12.50 4.12
C ASP A 73 -18.95 12.74 5.59
N GLY A 74 -18.71 14.00 6.00
CA GLY A 74 -18.31 14.35 7.36
C GLY A 74 -16.95 13.80 7.81
N LYS A 75 -16.11 13.38 6.86
CA LYS A 75 -14.73 12.94 7.15
C LYS A 75 -13.80 14.16 7.11
N TYR A 76 -12.73 14.11 7.89
CA TYR A 76 -11.78 15.24 7.94
C TYR A 76 -10.40 14.87 7.41
N LEU A 77 -10.13 13.58 7.20
CA LEU A 77 -8.85 13.06 6.74
C LEU A 77 -9.05 12.07 5.60
N GLU A 78 -8.17 12.14 4.61
CA GLU A 78 -8.07 11.15 3.54
C GLU A 78 -7.76 9.77 4.11
N LYS A 79 -8.30 8.73 3.49
CA LYS A 79 -7.97 7.35 3.82
C LYS A 79 -6.99 6.81 2.80
N LEU A 80 -5.77 6.58 3.24
CA LEU A 80 -4.70 6.02 2.42
C LEU A 80 -4.64 4.51 2.61
N CYS A 81 -3.79 3.87 1.80
CA CYS A 81 -3.39 2.51 2.07
C CYS A 81 -2.42 2.45 3.24
N ASP A 82 -2.19 1.23 3.76
CA ASP A 82 -1.39 1.03 4.96
C ASP A 82 0.06 1.47 4.77
N GLY A 83 0.66 1.23 3.59
CA GLY A 83 2.04 1.63 3.32
C GLY A 83 2.44 1.73 1.86
N MET A 84 3.68 2.18 1.64
CA MET A 84 4.35 2.29 0.35
C MET A 84 5.76 1.73 0.48
N MET A 85 6.15 0.87 -0.45
CA MET A 85 7.47 0.25 -0.51
C MET A 85 8.26 0.83 -1.70
N ASN A 86 9.51 1.20 -1.48
CA ASN A 86 10.43 1.68 -2.51
C ASN A 86 11.64 0.75 -2.60
N HIS A 87 11.89 0.21 -3.78
CA HIS A 87 13.02 -0.68 -4.07
C HIS A 87 13.31 -0.71 -5.56
N ASN A 88 14.56 -0.89 -5.99
CA ASN A 88 14.93 -1.17 -7.39
C ASN A 88 14.27 -0.26 -8.47
N ASN A 89 14.08 1.03 -8.18
CA ASN A 89 13.35 1.97 -9.06
C ASN A 89 11.89 1.53 -9.32
N LYS A 90 11.25 0.94 -8.33
CA LYS A 90 9.84 0.55 -8.29
C LYS A 90 9.18 1.08 -7.03
N LEU A 91 7.88 1.35 -7.13
CA LEU A 91 7.03 1.62 -5.97
C LEU A 91 5.94 0.56 -5.85
N ASP A 92 5.74 0.03 -4.65
CA ASP A 92 4.60 -0.84 -4.38
C ASP A 92 3.73 -0.23 -3.29
N PHE A 93 2.47 0.08 -3.63
CA PHE A 93 1.48 0.55 -2.66
C PHE A 93 0.80 -0.67 -2.03
N VAL A 94 0.81 -0.75 -0.70
CA VAL A 94 0.39 -1.94 0.04
C VAL A 94 -0.78 -1.63 0.97
N GLU A 95 -1.85 -2.40 0.81
CA GLU A 95 -2.94 -2.51 1.79
C GLU A 95 -2.84 -3.87 2.50
N LEU A 96 -2.87 -3.85 3.82
CA LEU A 96 -2.84 -4.99 4.72
C LEU A 96 -4.25 -5.30 5.24
N LYS A 97 -4.67 -6.57 5.16
CA LYS A 97 -6.00 -7.02 5.56
C LYS A 97 -5.94 -8.35 6.30
N GLU A 98 -6.92 -8.55 7.17
CA GLU A 98 -7.23 -9.85 7.77
C GLU A 98 -8.71 -10.13 7.51
N ALA A 99 -9.07 -10.36 6.25
CA ALA A 99 -10.46 -10.40 5.81
C ALA A 99 -10.89 -11.80 5.36
N GLN A 100 -12.01 -12.29 5.90
CA GLN A 100 -12.69 -13.51 5.44
C GLN A 100 -14.01 -13.17 4.74
N GLY A 101 -14.24 -13.74 3.56
CA GLY A 101 -15.52 -13.65 2.85
C GLY A 101 -15.92 -12.25 2.32
N GLY A 102 -16.80 -12.24 1.31
CA GLY A 102 -17.31 -11.01 0.67
C GLY A 102 -16.27 -10.24 -0.15
N GLY A 103 -16.64 -9.64 -1.30
CA GLY A 103 -15.71 -8.90 -2.16
C GLY A 103 -15.57 -7.40 -1.83
N LYS A 104 -16.40 -6.87 -0.93
CA LYS A 104 -16.51 -5.42 -0.68
C LYS A 104 -15.23 -4.80 -0.11
N TRP A 105 -14.48 -5.56 0.70
CA TRP A 105 -13.24 -5.08 1.31
C TRP A 105 -12.15 -4.82 0.24
N ILE A 106 -12.12 -5.59 -0.84
CA ILE A 106 -11.20 -5.35 -1.98
C ILE A 106 -11.52 -4.00 -2.63
N GLY A 107 -12.79 -3.69 -2.83
CA GLY A 107 -13.19 -2.39 -3.39
C GLY A 107 -12.82 -1.21 -2.48
N ASN A 108 -12.87 -1.40 -1.15
CA ASN A 108 -12.42 -0.36 -0.21
C ASN A 108 -10.89 -0.21 -0.20
N ALA A 109 -10.16 -1.32 -0.13
CA ALA A 109 -8.70 -1.37 -0.23
C ALA A 109 -8.20 -0.72 -1.54
N THR A 110 -8.88 -1.01 -2.64
CA THR A 110 -8.58 -0.39 -3.94
C THR A 110 -8.73 1.13 -3.85
N LYS A 111 -9.82 1.64 -3.27
CA LYS A 111 -10.00 3.10 -3.12
C LYS A 111 -8.88 3.74 -2.31
N GLN A 112 -8.44 3.10 -1.24
CA GLN A 112 -7.33 3.57 -0.39
C GLN A 112 -6.02 3.66 -1.18
N ILE A 113 -5.69 2.61 -1.93
CA ILE A 113 -4.52 2.59 -2.83
C ILE A 113 -4.61 3.70 -3.89
N LEU A 114 -5.75 3.82 -4.58
CA LEU A 114 -5.91 4.83 -5.62
C LEU A 114 -5.81 6.25 -5.05
N SER A 115 -6.37 6.51 -3.86
CA SER A 115 -6.20 7.78 -3.16
C SER A 115 -4.73 8.06 -2.82
N ALA A 116 -4.00 7.06 -2.31
CA ALA A 116 -2.58 7.21 -2.01
C ALA A 116 -1.74 7.53 -3.26
N ILE A 117 -1.99 6.85 -4.39
CA ILE A 117 -1.30 7.11 -5.66
C ILE A 117 -1.59 8.52 -6.19
N ARG A 118 -2.86 8.95 -6.16
CA ARG A 118 -3.25 10.30 -6.59
C ARG A 118 -2.53 11.36 -5.78
N LEU A 119 -2.55 11.21 -4.45
CA LEU A 119 -1.90 12.14 -3.54
C LEU A 119 -0.38 12.09 -3.66
N TYR A 120 0.22 10.93 -3.90
CA TYR A 120 1.64 10.83 -4.20
C TYR A 120 1.98 11.68 -5.42
N GLU A 121 1.28 11.47 -6.54
CA GLU A 121 1.58 12.18 -7.79
C GLU A 121 1.32 13.68 -7.70
N GLU A 122 0.25 14.10 -7.01
CA GLU A 122 -0.04 15.52 -6.76
C GLU A 122 1.06 16.23 -5.94
N ASN A 123 1.86 15.50 -5.14
CA ASN A 123 2.87 16.07 -4.25
C ASN A 123 4.31 15.87 -4.73
N HIS A 124 4.61 14.81 -5.48
CA HIS A 124 5.95 14.49 -5.98
C HIS A 124 6.11 14.67 -7.50
N ASN A 125 5.03 14.48 -8.27
CA ASN A 125 4.99 14.65 -9.73
C ASN A 125 6.14 13.90 -10.45
N ASP A 126 6.39 12.67 -10.03
CA ASP A 126 7.50 11.83 -10.51
C ASP A 126 7.16 10.34 -10.64
N ILE A 127 5.88 9.96 -10.45
CA ILE A 127 5.49 8.53 -10.42
C ILE A 127 5.80 7.81 -11.74
N ALA A 128 5.76 8.54 -12.87
CA ALA A 128 6.08 8.02 -14.19
C ALA A 128 7.58 7.70 -14.40
N ASN A 129 8.47 8.17 -13.51
CA ASN A 129 9.91 7.91 -13.57
C ASN A 129 10.28 6.52 -13.04
N TYR A 130 9.41 5.91 -12.23
CA TYR A 130 9.61 4.55 -11.75
C TYR A 130 9.40 3.55 -12.88
N GLN A 131 10.23 2.49 -12.88
CA GLN A 131 10.13 1.42 -13.86
C GLN A 131 8.78 0.70 -13.78
N GLU A 132 8.28 0.54 -12.56
CA GLU A 132 7.04 -0.14 -12.25
C GLU A 132 6.43 0.41 -10.95
N VAL A 133 5.12 0.55 -10.93
CA VAL A 133 4.35 0.96 -9.77
C VAL A 133 3.21 -0.03 -9.59
N ASN A 134 3.29 -0.88 -8.58
CA ASN A 134 2.28 -1.90 -8.33
C ASN A 134 1.41 -1.56 -7.12
N ALA A 135 0.30 -2.28 -7.02
CA ALA A 135 -0.61 -2.24 -5.90
C ALA A 135 -0.80 -3.66 -5.35
N TYR A 136 -0.55 -3.84 -4.06
CA TYR A 136 -0.75 -5.10 -3.37
C TYR A 136 -1.85 -4.95 -2.32
N ILE A 137 -2.85 -5.81 -2.39
CA ILE A 137 -3.80 -6.00 -1.30
C ILE A 137 -3.44 -7.34 -0.64
N CYS A 138 -2.64 -7.26 0.42
CA CYS A 138 -2.17 -8.38 1.20
C CYS A 138 -3.23 -8.82 2.20
N ASN A 139 -3.51 -10.12 2.24
CA ASN A 139 -4.47 -10.67 3.18
C ASN A 139 -3.92 -11.93 3.85
N SER A 140 -3.69 -11.85 5.16
CA SER A 140 -3.13 -12.95 5.98
C SER A 140 -4.03 -14.18 5.99
N LEU A 141 -5.33 -13.99 5.79
CA LEU A 141 -6.32 -15.07 5.84
C LEU A 141 -6.52 -15.78 4.49
N GLN A 142 -5.66 -15.50 3.51
CA GLN A 142 -5.66 -16.04 2.14
C GLN A 142 -7.05 -15.96 1.49
N PRO A 143 -7.31 -14.90 0.69
CA PRO A 143 -8.64 -14.67 0.15
C PRO A 143 -9.08 -15.88 -0.69
N ALA A 144 -10.33 -16.30 -0.52
CA ALA A 144 -10.89 -17.39 -1.30
C ALA A 144 -10.68 -17.12 -2.79
N LEU A 145 -10.28 -18.15 -3.56
CA LEU A 145 -9.94 -18.10 -4.99
C LEU A 145 -10.99 -17.43 -5.91
N ASN A 146 -12.20 -17.15 -5.40
CA ASN A 146 -13.35 -16.63 -6.15
C ASN A 146 -13.63 -15.13 -5.93
N THR A 147 -12.68 -14.35 -5.41
CA THR A 147 -12.88 -12.90 -5.27
C THR A 147 -12.84 -12.20 -6.63
N ASN A 148 -13.90 -11.48 -7.00
CA ASN A 148 -13.94 -10.70 -8.23
C ASN A 148 -13.06 -9.44 -8.11
N THR A 149 -11.91 -9.43 -8.80
CA THR A 149 -10.97 -8.30 -8.85
C THR A 149 -11.04 -7.53 -10.17
N MET A 150 -12.01 -7.80 -11.05
CA MET A 150 -12.06 -7.21 -12.39
C MET A 150 -12.16 -5.68 -12.35
N HIS A 151 -13.13 -5.14 -11.59
CA HIS A 151 -13.28 -3.69 -11.42
C HIS A 151 -12.07 -3.06 -10.71
N PRO A 152 -11.57 -3.59 -9.58
CA PRO A 152 -10.34 -3.13 -8.96
C PRO A 152 -9.15 -2.99 -9.92
N LYS A 153 -8.88 -4.02 -10.73
CA LYS A 153 -7.77 -4.01 -11.69
C LYS A 153 -8.00 -2.97 -12.79
N GLN A 154 -9.24 -2.82 -13.27
CA GLN A 154 -9.58 -1.81 -14.27
C GLN A 154 -9.42 -0.38 -13.72
N ASP A 155 -9.86 -0.11 -12.50
CA ASP A 155 -9.73 1.21 -11.88
C ASP A 155 -8.25 1.59 -11.69
N PHE A 156 -7.42 0.63 -11.26
CA PHE A 156 -5.97 0.80 -11.18
C PHE A 156 -5.34 1.06 -12.55
N GLN A 157 -5.71 0.29 -13.57
CA GLN A 157 -5.22 0.48 -14.93
C GLN A 157 -5.62 1.85 -15.51
N ASN A 158 -6.83 2.33 -15.23
CA ASN A 158 -7.25 3.67 -15.65
C ASN A 158 -6.39 4.75 -15.00
N LEU A 159 -6.02 4.57 -13.73
CA LEU A 159 -5.13 5.49 -13.01
C LEU A 159 -3.70 5.44 -13.56
N SER A 160 -3.19 4.24 -13.88
CA SER A 160 -1.86 4.08 -14.47
C SER A 160 -1.75 4.76 -15.83
N LEU A 161 -2.80 4.70 -16.66
CA LEU A 161 -2.89 5.43 -17.92
C LEU A 161 -2.96 6.95 -17.71
N THR A 162 -3.66 7.40 -16.67
CA THR A 162 -3.81 8.83 -16.35
C THR A 162 -2.48 9.45 -15.93
N TYR A 163 -1.69 8.74 -15.12
CA TYR A 163 -0.41 9.24 -14.59
C TYR A 163 0.82 8.69 -15.32
N GLY A 164 0.63 7.90 -16.37
CA GLY A 164 1.72 7.47 -17.26
C GLY A 164 2.69 6.43 -16.68
N PHE A 165 2.28 5.66 -15.67
CA PHE A 165 3.10 4.59 -15.09
C PHE A 165 2.63 3.19 -15.54
N LYS A 166 3.51 2.19 -15.36
CA LYS A 166 3.23 0.77 -15.62
C LYS A 166 3.15 0.01 -14.30
N GLY A 167 2.32 -1.02 -14.24
CA GLY A 167 2.27 -1.97 -13.14
C GLY A 167 0.89 -2.62 -13.03
N GLU A 168 0.65 -3.35 -11.94
CA GLU A 168 -0.60 -4.07 -11.73
C GLU A 168 -1.12 -4.04 -10.29
N LEU A 169 -2.43 -4.30 -10.14
CA LEU A 169 -3.06 -4.56 -8.85
C LEU A 169 -3.18 -6.07 -8.61
N ILE A 170 -2.62 -6.52 -7.49
CA ILE A 170 -2.51 -7.92 -7.13
C ILE A 170 -3.11 -8.12 -5.74
N VAL A 171 -3.88 -9.20 -5.57
CA VAL A 171 -4.47 -9.59 -4.28
C VAL A 171 -3.85 -10.93 -3.88
N LYS A 172 -2.85 -10.89 -3.00
CA LYS A 172 -2.13 -12.08 -2.48
C LYS A 172 -1.39 -11.70 -1.20
N GLN A 173 -1.07 -12.67 -0.36
CA GLN A 173 -0.31 -12.40 0.87
C GLN A 173 1.16 -12.06 0.56
N GLU A 174 1.74 -12.75 -0.41
CA GLU A 174 3.17 -12.67 -0.75
C GLU A 174 3.47 -11.58 -1.77
N ILE A 175 4.55 -10.83 -1.61
CA ILE A 175 5.08 -9.86 -2.57
C ILE A 175 6.44 -10.38 -3.00
N ASP A 176 6.69 -10.51 -4.30
CA ASP A 176 7.96 -11.03 -4.82
C ASP A 176 8.70 -9.88 -5.48
N ILE A 177 9.92 -9.59 -5.03
CA ILE A 177 10.74 -8.46 -5.49
C ILE A 177 12.11 -8.88 -6.00
#